data_AF-A0A4W5KCI8-F1
#
_entry.id   AF-A0A4W5KCI8-F1
#
_cell.length_a   1.000
_cell.length_b   1.000
_cell.length_c   1.000
_cell.angle_alpha   90.00
_cell.angle_beta   90.00
_cell.angle_gamma   90.00
#
_symmetry.space_group_name_H-M   'P 1'
#
loop_
_entity.id
_entity.type
_entity.pdbx_description
1 polymer ?
#
loop_
_entity_poly.entity_id
_entity_poly.type
_entity_poly.pdbx_seq_one_letter_code
_entity_poly.pdbx_strand_id
1 'polypeptide(L)'
;FVDCFRNVNAMAPMVRVGTLPMRLLALDYGADIVYSEVNWLTSKWQCQRVVNEVLETVDFVAPDERVMFKTCKKENYRNVLQMNRKGVRGKPRWLT
;
A
#
# COMPACT_ATOMS: atom_id res chain seq x y z
N PHE A 1 -6.54 6.87 19.59
CA PHE A 1 -6.07 6.95 18.20
C PHE A 1 -4.94 7.95 18.00
N VAL A 2 -5.02 9.17 18.57
CA VAL A 2 -4.02 10.23 18.31
C VAL A 2 -2.66 9.99 18.99
N ASP A 3 -2.63 9.28 20.13
CA ASP A 3 -1.37 9.04 20.86
C ASP A 3 -0.48 7.94 20.25
N CYS A 4 -1.03 7.04 19.42
CA CYS A 4 -0.25 5.96 18.78
C CYS A 4 0.66 6.45 17.64
N PHE A 5 0.49 7.68 17.17
CA PHE A 5 1.31 8.29 16.13
C PHE A 5 2.20 9.42 16.67
N ARG A 6 2.37 9.48 18.00
CA ARG A 6 3.18 10.52 18.63
C ARG A 6 4.61 10.01 18.80
N ASN A 7 5.57 10.77 18.28
CA ASN A 7 6.99 10.44 18.32
C ASN A 7 7.36 9.10 17.65
N VAL A 8 6.63 8.73 16.59
CA VAL A 8 6.93 7.53 15.79
C VAL A 8 7.75 7.90 14.55
N ASN A 9 8.72 7.06 14.22
CA ASN A 9 9.47 7.17 12.99
C ASN A 9 8.70 6.48 11.86
N ALA A 10 8.14 7.27 10.95
CA ALA A 10 7.33 6.78 9.85
C ALA A 10 8.01 7.00 8.48
N MET A 11 8.05 5.96 7.66
CA MET A 11 8.50 6.06 6.27
C MET A 11 7.40 6.67 5.41
N ALA A 12 7.65 7.83 4.79
CA ALA A 12 6.68 8.49 3.92
C ALA A 12 6.28 7.64 2.69
N PRO A 13 5.03 7.78 2.19
CA PRO A 13 4.59 7.10 1.00
C PRO A 13 5.32 7.64 -0.24
N MET A 14 6.07 6.78 -0.92
CA MET A 14 6.78 7.12 -2.15
C MET A 14 6.32 6.22 -3.30
N VAL A 15 5.92 6.83 -4.42
CA VAL A 15 5.48 6.08 -5.61
C VAL A 15 6.69 5.34 -6.20
N ARG A 16 6.52 4.06 -6.58
CA ARG A 16 7.57 3.16 -7.11
C ARG A 16 8.67 2.75 -6.13
N VAL A 17 9.02 3.60 -5.15
CA VAL A 17 10.06 3.31 -4.14
C VAL A 17 9.48 2.54 -2.95
N GLY A 18 8.22 2.79 -2.58
CA GLY A 18 7.51 2.14 -1.46
C GLY A 18 7.08 0.68 -1.72
N THR A 19 7.91 -0.10 -2.41
CA THR A 19 7.71 -1.55 -2.64
C THR A 19 8.11 -2.35 -1.40
N LEU A 20 7.89 -3.68 -1.40
CA LEU A 20 8.23 -4.57 -0.28
C LEU A 20 9.68 -4.43 0.25
N PRO A 21 10.74 -4.50 -0.59
CA PRO A 21 12.11 -4.48 -0.07
C PRO A 21 12.45 -3.18 0.66
N MET A 22 11.98 -2.03 0.15
CA MET A 22 12.26 -0.74 0.79
C MET A 22 11.55 -0.60 2.14
N ARG A 23 10.35 -1.15 2.27
CA ARG A 23 9.60 -1.13 3.54
C ARG A 23 10.25 -2.03 4.58
N LEU A 24 10.71 -3.22 4.19
CA LEU A 24 11.46 -4.09 5.07
C LEU A 24 12.76 -3.44 5.54
N LEU A 25 13.49 -2.82 4.61
CA LEU A 25 14.70 -2.08 4.93
C LEU A 25 14.44 -0.93 5.92
N ALA A 26 13.36 -0.16 5.73
CA ALA A 26 12.97 0.89 6.67
C ALA A 26 12.66 0.33 8.08
N LEU A 27 12.00 -0.83 8.17
CA LEU A 27 11.77 -1.51 9.45
C LEU A 27 13.09 -1.95 10.11
N ASP A 28 14.03 -2.46 9.32
CA ASP A 28 15.36 -2.87 9.81
C ASP A 28 16.18 -1.68 10.33
N TYR A 29 15.97 -0.49 9.77
CA TYR A 29 16.56 0.77 10.25
C TYR A 29 15.81 1.41 11.44
N GLY A 30 14.75 0.77 11.96
CA GLY A 30 14.03 1.24 13.14
C GLY A 30 12.84 2.17 12.84
N ALA A 31 12.23 2.07 11.65
CA ALA A 31 10.93 2.69 11.43
C ALA A 31 9.84 1.92 12.20
N ASP A 32 8.97 2.65 12.90
CA ASP A 32 7.81 2.08 13.59
C ASP A 32 6.66 1.80 12.61
N ILE A 33 6.51 2.67 11.61
CA ILE A 33 5.41 2.64 10.64
C ILE A 33 5.98 2.80 9.24
N VAL A 34 5.49 1.97 8.31
CA VAL A 34 5.91 2.03 6.90
C VAL A 34 4.69 2.24 6.01
N TYR A 35 4.73 3.28 5.18
CA TYR A 35 3.69 3.51 4.20
C TYR A 35 4.03 2.82 2.88
N SER A 36 3.06 2.09 2.35
CA SER A 36 3.14 1.50 1.01
C SER A 36 3.02 2.56 -0.07
N GLU A 37 3.45 2.20 -1.28
CA GLU A 37 3.23 3.01 -2.47
C GLU A 37 1.76 3.43 -2.65
N VAL A 38 1.59 4.60 -3.27
CA VAL A 38 0.29 5.19 -3.51
C VAL A 38 -0.39 4.53 -4.71
N ASN A 39 -1.37 3.67 -4.44
CA ASN A 39 -2.03 2.89 -5.49
C ASN A 39 -3.49 3.33 -5.66
N TRP A 40 -3.96 3.29 -6.91
CA TRP A 40 -5.34 3.63 -7.25
C TRP A 40 -6.31 2.56 -6.72
N LEU A 41 -7.42 2.98 -6.12
CA LEU A 41 -8.38 2.04 -5.57
C LEU A 41 -9.02 1.16 -6.66
N THR A 42 -9.38 1.74 -7.81
CA THR A 42 -10.05 1.04 -8.94
C THR A 42 -9.30 -0.20 -9.40
N SER A 43 -7.98 -0.12 -9.41
CA SER A 43 -7.08 -1.22 -9.69
C SER A 43 -7.18 -2.43 -8.78
N LYS A 44 -7.24 -2.11 -7.48
CA LYS A 44 -7.17 -3.11 -6.41
C LYS A 44 -8.45 -3.90 -6.26
N TRP A 45 -9.60 -3.34 -6.65
CA TRP A 45 -10.87 -4.08 -6.67
C TRP A 45 -10.86 -5.30 -7.58
N GLN A 46 -10.02 -5.28 -8.62
CA GLN A 46 -9.87 -6.39 -9.56
C GLN A 46 -8.72 -7.34 -9.18
N CYS A 47 -7.98 -7.06 -8.10
CA CYS A 47 -6.84 -7.86 -7.72
C CYS A 47 -7.26 -9.11 -6.93
N GLN A 48 -6.68 -10.25 -7.27
CA GLN A 48 -6.82 -11.49 -6.50
C GLN A 48 -5.72 -11.55 -5.43
N ARG A 49 -6.10 -11.97 -4.23
CA ARG A 49 -5.16 -12.26 -3.16
C ARG A 49 -4.61 -13.68 -3.35
N VAL A 50 -3.32 -13.78 -3.62
CA VAL A 50 -2.58 -15.04 -3.78
C VAL A 50 -1.61 -15.17 -2.61
N VAL A 51 -1.67 -16.29 -1.89
CA VAL A 51 -0.69 -16.60 -0.84
C VAL A 51 0.45 -17.37 -1.49
N ASN A 52 1.65 -16.83 -1.43
CA ASN A 52 2.85 -17.48 -1.94
C ASN A 52 3.59 -18.14 -0.77
N GLU A 53 3.46 -19.46 -0.67
CA GLU A 53 4.09 -20.24 0.40
C GLU A 53 5.61 -20.30 0.28
N VAL A 54 6.16 -20.24 -0.94
CA VAL A 54 7.61 -20.30 -1.19
C VAL A 54 8.32 -19.05 -0.67
N LEU A 55 7.70 -17.88 -0.86
CA LEU A 55 8.25 -16.59 -0.44
C LEU A 55 7.69 -16.11 0.90
N GLU A 56 6.75 -16.85 1.50
CA GLU A 56 5.96 -16.45 2.67
C GLU A 56 5.32 -15.05 2.53
N THR A 57 4.94 -14.68 1.30
CA THR A 57 4.32 -13.39 0.98
C THR A 57 2.87 -13.54 0.58
N VAL A 58 2.10 -12.47 0.76
CA VAL A 58 0.76 -12.32 0.23
C VAL A 58 0.82 -11.32 -0.92
N ASP A 59 0.48 -11.78 -2.11
CA ASP A 59 0.55 -11.04 -3.35
C ASP A 59 -0.87 -10.67 -3.78
N PHE A 60 -1.05 -9.43 -4.21
CA PHE A 60 -2.28 -8.95 -4.83
C PHE A 60 -1.99 -8.78 -6.31
N VAL A 61 -2.54 -9.68 -7.11
CA VAL A 61 -2.26 -9.80 -8.54
C VAL A 61 -3.45 -9.27 -9.33
N ALA A 62 -3.21 -8.35 -10.26
CA ALA A 62 -4.24 -7.88 -11.19
C ALA A 62 -4.64 -8.97 -12.19
N PRO A 63 -5.76 -8.82 -12.91
CA PRO A 63 -6.12 -9.75 -14.00
C PRO A 63 -5.04 -9.86 -15.08
N ASP A 64 -4.25 -8.80 -15.28
CA ASP A 64 -3.13 -8.73 -16.23
C ASP A 64 -1.85 -9.42 -15.70
N GLU A 65 -1.96 -10.32 -14.71
CA GLU A 65 -0.87 -11.05 -14.03
C GLU A 65 0.18 -10.16 -13.33
N ARG A 66 0.00 -8.85 -13.35
CA ARG A 66 0.90 -7.90 -12.70
C ARG A 66 0.68 -7.91 -11.19
N VAL A 67 1.77 -8.10 -10.42
CA VAL A 67 1.75 -7.94 -8.96
C VAL A 67 1.58 -6.46 -8.63
N MET A 68 0.40 -6.12 -8.11
CA MET A 68 0.01 -4.76 -7.75
C MET A 68 0.41 -4.38 -6.33
N PHE A 69 0.57 -5.37 -5.45
CA PHE A 69 1.00 -5.15 -4.08
C PHE A 69 1.46 -6.47 -3.49
N LYS A 70 2.56 -6.45 -2.73
CA LYS A 70 3.12 -7.64 -2.07
C LYS A 70 3.35 -7.30 -0.61
N THR A 71 2.94 -8.16 0.32
CA THR A 71 3.13 -7.97 1.75
C THR A 71 3.66 -9.24 2.41
N CYS A 72 4.29 -9.13 3.57
CA CYS A 72 4.83 -10.27 4.32
C CYS A 72 4.49 -10.16 5.81
N LYS A 73 4.66 -11.26 6.54
CA LYS A 73 4.35 -11.30 7.98
C LYS A 73 5.19 -10.32 8.82
N LYS A 74 6.40 -9.96 8.38
CA LYS A 74 7.32 -9.07 9.12
C LYS A 74 6.81 -7.63 9.26
N GLU A 75 6.10 -7.14 8.25
CA GLU A 75 5.53 -5.78 8.24
C GLU A 75 4.06 -5.76 8.69
N ASN A 76 3.54 -6.90 9.13
CA ASN A 76 2.17 -7.03 9.60
C ASN A 76 1.96 -6.08 10.79
N TYR A 77 0.83 -5.36 10.81
CA TYR A 77 0.48 -4.31 11.79
C TYR A 77 1.27 -2.99 11.72
N ARG A 78 2.38 -2.90 10.99
CA ARG A 78 3.17 -1.66 10.81
C ARG A 78 3.01 -1.02 9.45
N ASN A 79 2.45 -1.78 8.51
CA ASN A 79 2.26 -1.36 7.14
C ASN A 79 0.93 -0.63 6.92
N VAL A 80 1.00 0.61 6.44
CA VAL A 80 -0.17 1.42 6.08
C VAL A 80 -0.31 1.47 4.57
N LEU A 81 -1.44 0.97 4.06
CA LEU A 81 -1.75 1.04 2.64
C LEU A 81 -2.45 2.37 2.30
N GLN A 82 -1.80 3.23 1.52
CA GLN A 82 -2.43 4.44 1.00
C GLN A 82 -3.28 4.13 -0.23
N MET A 83 -4.57 4.48 -0.15
CA MET A 83 -5.53 4.28 -1.23
C MET A 83 -5.96 5.62 -1.81
N ASN A 84 -5.63 5.85 -3.08
CA ASN A 84 -6.14 7.02 -3.79
C ASN A 84 -7.49 6.71 -4.45
N ARG A 85 -8.51 7.46 -4.06
CA ARG A 85 -9.81 7.47 -4.76
C ARG A 85 -9.74 8.49 -5.88
N LYS A 86 -10.02 8.08 -7.13
CA LYS A 86 -10.35 9.06 -8.17
C LYS A 86 -11.66 9.71 -7.78
N GLY A 87 -11.64 11.02 -7.52
CA GLY A 87 -12.86 11.81 -7.42
C GLY A 87 -13.65 11.65 -8.73
N VAL A 88 -14.95 11.41 -8.62
CA VAL A 88 -15.85 11.47 -9.77
C VAL A 88 -15.86 12.95 -10.19
N ARG A 89 -15.00 13.35 -11.14
CA ARG A 89 -15.15 14.64 -11.82
C ARG A 89 -16.30 14.53 -12.81
N GLY A 90 -17.51 14.37 -12.28
CA GLY A 90 -18.70 14.84 -12.98
C GLY A 90 -18.67 16.36 -12.86
N LYS A 91 -18.51 17.07 -13.99
CA LYS A 91 -18.87 18.49 -14.02
C LYS A 91 -20.32 18.60 -13.50
N PRO A 92 -20.67 19.59 -12.66
CA PRO A 92 -22.06 19.80 -12.29
C PRO A 92 -22.89 19.99 -13.57
N ARG A 93 -23.93 19.17 -13.73
CA ARG A 93 -24.86 19.16 -14.87
C ARG A 93 -25.83 20.36 -14.83
N TRP A 94 -25.35 21.53 -14.43
CA TRP A 94 -26.10 22.80 -14.40
C TRP A 94 -25.47 23.89 -15.28
N LEU A 95 -24.40 23.56 -16.02
CA LEU A 95 -23.91 24.37 -17.15
C LEU A 95 -24.25 23.66 -18.46
N THR A 96 -25.52 23.66 -18.85
CA THR A 96 -25.98 23.52 -20.24
C THR A 96 -27.40 24.04 -20.35
#